data_AF-A0A7C6ZF08-F1
#
_entry.id   AF-A0A7C6ZF08-F1
#
_cell.length_a   1.000
_cell.length_b   1.000
_cell.length_c   1.000
_cell.angle_alpha   90.00
_cell.angle_beta   90.00
_cell.angle_gamma   90.00
#
_symmetry.space_group_name_H-M   'P 1'
#
loop_
_entity.id
_entity.type
_entity.pdbx_description
1 polymer ?
#
loop_
_entity_poly.entity_id
_entity_poly.type
_entity_poly.pdbx_seq_one_letter_code
_entity_poly.pdbx_strand_id
1 'polypeptide(L)' 'EDLVGAFQAAADAATAAIEGTRNWIARRGRQSFTGERSIGTLDPGIVAVATMLQAIVKKFKKREN' A
#
# COMPACT_ATOMS: atom_id res chain seq x y z
N GLU A 1 6.07 20.15 12.03
CA GLU A 1 5.22 19.16 11.35
C GLU A 1 5.22 17.86 12.16
N ASP A 2 4.10 17.14 12.22
CA ASP A 2 3.98 15.85 12.91
C ASP A 2 4.42 14.71 11.98
N LEU A 3 5.66 14.24 12.16
CA LEU A 3 6.25 13.19 11.34
C LEU A 3 5.51 11.85 11.51
N VAL A 4 5.12 11.50 12.74
CA VAL A 4 4.45 10.23 13.01
C VAL A 4 3.05 10.25 12.42
N GLY A 5 2.33 11.36 12.57
CA GLY A 5 1.03 11.58 11.94
C GLY A 5 1.11 11.53 10.41
N ALA A 6 2.14 12.12 9.80
CA ALA A 6 2.33 12.07 8.35
C ALA A 6 2.54 10.63 7.84
N PHE A 7 3.40 9.84 8.51
CA PHE A 7 3.61 8.44 8.14
C PHE A 7 2.39 7.56 8.43
N GLN A 8 1.60 7.86 9.47
CA GLN A 8 0.34 7.18 9.76
C GLN A 8 -0.67 7.42 8.63
N ALA A 9 -0.87 8.68 8.24
CA ALA A 9 -1.78 9.02 7.14
C ALA A 9 -1.36 8.36 5.82
N ALA A 10 -0.05 8.31 5.53
CA ALA A 10 0.48 7.61 4.37
C ALA A 10 0.23 6.09 4.43
N ALA A 11 0.44 5.47 5.59
CA ALA A 11 0.19 4.03 5.79
C ALA A 11 -1.30 3.69 5.60
N ASP A 12 -2.20 4.53 6.09
CA ASP A 12 -3.64 4.35 5.98
C ASP A 12 -4.10 4.49 4.53
N ALA A 13 -3.60 5.52 3.82
CA ALA A 13 -3.87 5.72 2.40
C ALA A 13 -3.37 4.54 1.54
N ALA A 14 -2.16 4.04 1.79
CA ALA A 14 -1.62 2.89 1.08
C ALA A 14 -2.43 1.61 1.38
N THR A 15 -2.88 1.44 2.62
CA THR A 15 -3.71 0.29 3.02
C THR A 15 -5.08 0.34 2.34
N ALA A 16 -5.72 1.52 2.29
CA ALA A 16 -6.97 1.71 1.57
C ALA A 16 -6.82 1.46 0.06
N ALA A 17 -5.68 1.84 -0.51
CA ALA A 17 -5.40 1.63 -1.93
C ALA A 17 -5.36 0.14 -2.33
N ILE A 18 -4.90 -0.78 -1.44
CA ILE A 18 -4.86 -2.22 -1.72
C ILE A 18 -6.22 -2.73 -2.22
N GLU A 19 -7.27 -2.42 -1.46
CA GLU A 19 -8.63 -2.85 -1.78
C GLU A 19 -9.26 -1.94 -2.85
N GLY A 20 -8.97 -0.63 -2.81
CA GLY A 20 -9.48 0.34 -3.78
C GLY A 20 -9.09 0.03 -5.23
N THR A 21 -7.96 -0.67 -5.44
CA THR A 21 -7.51 -1.09 -6.77
C THR A 21 -7.91 -2.51 -7.16
N ARG A 22 -8.61 -3.28 -6.30
CA ARG A 22 -8.93 -4.70 -6.56
C ARG A 22 -9.60 -4.93 -7.91
N ASN A 23 -10.49 -4.02 -8.32
CA ASN A 23 -11.27 -4.18 -9.54
C ASN A 23 -10.60 -3.55 -10.78
N TRP A 24 -9.35 -3.12 -10.68
CA TRP A 24 -8.63 -2.50 -11.80
C TRP A 24 -8.06 -3.55 -12.74
N ILE A 25 -8.07 -3.24 -14.04
CA ILE A 25 -7.26 -3.99 -15.01
C ILE A 25 -5.83 -3.43 -14.95
N ALA A 26 -4.86 -4.30 -14.65
CA ALA A 26 -3.46 -3.93 -14.60
C ALA A 26 -2.96 -3.46 -15.98
N ARG A 27 -2.45 -2.22 -16.05
CA ARG A 27 -1.92 -1.64 -17.30
C ARG A 27 -0.39 -1.55 -17.35
N ARG A 28 0.29 -1.87 -16.26
CA ARG A 28 1.75 -1.78 -16.11
C ARG A 28 2.32 -3.00 -15.39
N GLY A 29 3.63 -3.20 -15.50
CA GLY A 29 4.35 -4.29 -14.82
C GLY A 29 3.96 -5.69 -15.31
N ARG A 30 4.45 -6.72 -14.62
CA ARG A 30 4.21 -8.13 -15.01
C ARG A 30 2.74 -8.54 -14.92
N GLN A 31 1.95 -7.92 -14.04
CA GLN A 31 0.51 -8.19 -13.94
C GLN A 31 -0.27 -7.74 -15.18
N SER A 32 0.24 -6.77 -15.97
CA SER A 32 -0.43 -6.39 -17.22
C SER A 32 -0.51 -7.52 -18.25
N PHE A 33 0.33 -8.55 -18.14
CA PHE A 33 0.34 -9.68 -19.07
C PHE A 33 -0.90 -10.57 -18.96
N THR A 34 -1.67 -10.46 -17.88
CA THR A 34 -2.87 -11.30 -17.65
C THR A 34 -4.16 -10.65 -18.13
N GLY A 35 -4.14 -9.37 -18.55
CA GLY A 35 -5.31 -8.65 -19.05
C GLY A 35 -6.44 -8.60 -18.01
N GLU A 36 -7.67 -8.91 -18.41
CA GLU A 36 -8.85 -8.94 -17.53
C GLU A 36 -8.70 -9.89 -16.34
N ARG A 37 -7.84 -10.92 -16.44
CA ARG A 37 -7.56 -11.84 -15.32
C ARG A 37 -6.79 -11.19 -14.18
N SER A 38 -6.31 -9.95 -14.35
CA SER A 38 -5.72 -9.18 -13.24
C SER A 38 -6.77 -8.66 -12.25
N ILE A 39 -8.02 -8.51 -12.67
CA ILE A 39 -9.14 -8.09 -11.81
C ILE A 39 -9.28 -9.08 -10.65
N GLY A 40 -9.47 -8.56 -9.44
CA GLY A 40 -9.62 -9.35 -8.22
C GLY A 40 -8.30 -9.70 -7.54
N THR A 41 -7.16 -9.54 -8.24
CA THR A 41 -5.82 -9.78 -7.69
C THR A 41 -5.28 -8.50 -7.07
N LEU A 42 -4.78 -8.57 -5.84
CA LEU A 42 -4.14 -7.42 -5.20
C LEU A 42 -2.83 -7.08 -5.93
N ASP A 43 -2.57 -5.78 -6.11
CA ASP A 43 -1.28 -5.34 -6.63
C ASP A 43 -0.19 -5.54 -5.54
N PRO A 44 0.84 -6.37 -5.80
CA PRO A 44 1.86 -6.67 -4.79
C PRO A 44 2.74 -5.45 -4.46
N GLY A 45 2.86 -4.48 -5.38
CA GLY A 45 3.60 -3.24 -5.14
C GLY A 45 2.90 -2.35 -4.12
N ILE A 46 1.58 -2.17 -4.25
CA ILE A 46 0.77 -1.43 -3.28
C ILE A 46 0.82 -2.11 -1.91
N VAL A 47 0.67 -3.44 -1.87
CA VAL A 47 0.79 -4.23 -0.62
C VAL A 47 2.16 -4.03 0.02
N ALA A 48 3.25 -4.07 -0.76
CA ALA A 48 4.59 -3.85 -0.25
C ALA A 48 4.77 -2.44 0.34
N VAL A 49 4.28 -1.40 -0.35
CA VAL A 49 4.35 -0.01 0.14
C VAL A 49 3.58 0.17 1.44
N ALA A 50 2.35 -0.33 1.52
CA ALA A 50 1.57 -0.30 2.75
C ALA A 50 2.29 -0.99 3.91
N THR A 51 2.87 -2.17 3.65
CA THR A 51 3.64 -2.93 4.64
C THR A 51 4.87 -2.14 5.14
N MET A 52 5.63 -1.53 4.23
CA MET A 52 6.79 -0.71 4.58
C MET A 52 6.41 0.50 5.42
N LEU A 53 5.34 1.21 5.06
CA LEU A 53 4.85 2.38 5.80
C LEU A 53 4.37 2.01 7.21
N GLN A 54 3.60 0.93 7.33
CA GLN A 54 3.19 0.40 8.64
C GLN A 54 4.39 0.04 9.53
N ALA A 55 5.45 -0.53 8.95
CA ALA A 55 6.68 -0.84 9.68
C ALA A 55 7.40 0.43 10.17
N ILE A 56 7.45 1.48 9.35
CA ILE A 56 8.02 2.78 9.74
C ILE A 56 7.23 3.41 10.88
N VAL A 57 5.90 3.46 10.78
CA VAL A 57 5.01 3.98 11.83
C VAL A 57 5.24 3.22 13.15
N LYS A 58 5.26 1.89 13.09
CA LYS A 58 5.55 1.03 14.26
C LYS A 58 6.92 1.35 14.87
N LYS A 59 7.93 1.57 14.02
CA LYS A 59 9.28 1.91 14.48
C LYS A 59 9.34 3.28 15.15
N PHE A 60 8.62 4.27 14.64
CA PHE A 60 8.59 5.62 15.21
C PHE A 60 7.84 5.68 16.54
N LYS A 61 6.64 5.08 16.64
CA LYS A 61 5.89 5.01 17.90
C LYS A 61 6.66 4.31 19.01
N LYS A 62 7.49 3.30 18.68
CA LYS A 62 8.35 2.62 19.65
C LYS A 62 9.50 3.49 20.18
N ARG A 63 9.91 4.56 19.47
CA ARG A 63 10.97 5.48 19.94
C ARG A 63 10.43 6.60 20.83
N GLU A 64 9.13 6.87 20.78
CA GLU A 64 8.45 7.87 21.61
C GLU A 64 8.06 7.31 22.99
N ASN A 65 7.96 5.98 23.12
CA ASN A 65 7.82 5.26 24.38
C ASN A 65 9.17 4.91 24.99
#